data_AF-A0A0B7H3J0-F1
#
_entry.id   AF-A0A0B7H3J0-F1
#
_cell.length_a   1.000
_cell.length_b   1.000
_cell.length_c   1.000
_cell.angle_alpha   90.00
_cell.angle_beta   90.00
_cell.angle_gamma   90.00
#
_symmetry.space_group_name_H-M   'P 1'
#
loop_
_entity.id
_entity.type
_entity.pdbx_description
1 polymer ?
#
loop_
_entity_poly.entity_id
_entity_poly.type
_entity_poly.pdbx_seq_one_letter_code
_entity_poly.pdbx_strand_id
1 'polypeptide(L)'
;MNKYILSALLIGAFVFGACNKDENKPIEPPVVNNGSKEIKDLDTTKSDAWVYFSFSKGSEVSVTEPATDLSWDIVFNRYNIKTNGGTSGKGKAGVVNTNTKDFDSVKESPTEGYVVDTEVASSPRPGQEPVTISVNSAITGTVMVKEAKGWWNYAPPVPPSTTPTQEITKWVYVVKTADGKFAKIQLTGYNHSKTDKSGFLTFTYKYSADGKF
;
A
#
# COMPACT_ATOMS: atom_id res chain seq x y z
N MET A 1 -65.56 -45.53 -22.20
CA MET A 1 -64.35 -45.24 -22.98
C MET A 1 -63.75 -43.96 -22.46
N ASN A 2 -62.46 -43.99 -22.07
CA ASN A 2 -61.49 -42.88 -21.98
C ASN A 2 -61.84 -41.63 -21.14
N LYS A 3 -60.95 -40.93 -20.43
CA LYS A 3 -59.60 -41.11 -19.85
C LYS A 3 -59.20 -39.68 -19.35
N TYR A 4 -58.50 -39.58 -18.20
CA TYR A 4 -57.68 -38.44 -17.70
C TYR A 4 -58.42 -37.22 -17.11
N ILE A 5 -58.19 -36.67 -15.89
CA ILE A 5 -57.04 -36.41 -14.96
C ILE A 5 -56.73 -34.88 -14.88
N LEU A 6 -56.45 -34.40 -13.65
CA LEU A 6 -55.78 -33.12 -13.22
C LEU A 6 -56.65 -31.84 -13.26
N SER A 7 -56.68 -30.92 -12.29
CA SER A 7 -55.80 -30.59 -11.16
C SER A 7 -56.60 -29.90 -10.04
N ALA A 8 -56.24 -30.14 -8.78
CA ALA A 8 -56.71 -29.35 -7.64
C ALA A 8 -55.78 -28.15 -7.41
N LEU A 9 -56.34 -26.94 -7.45
CA LEU A 9 -55.72 -25.71 -6.91
C LEU A 9 -56.39 -25.42 -5.57
N LEU A 10 -55.61 -25.41 -4.48
CA LEU A 10 -56.08 -24.97 -3.17
C LEU A 10 -55.37 -23.66 -2.74
N ILE A 11 -56.16 -22.59 -2.77
CA ILE A 11 -56.36 -21.57 -1.73
C ILE A 11 -55.10 -20.99 -1.05
N GLY A 12 -54.87 -19.70 -1.29
CA GLY A 12 -54.05 -18.86 -0.42
C GLY A 12 -54.79 -18.42 0.85
N ALA A 13 -54.04 -18.25 1.93
CA ALA A 13 -54.42 -17.42 3.07
C ALA A 13 -53.17 -16.72 3.60
N PHE A 14 -53.20 -15.38 3.58
CA PHE A 14 -52.24 -14.52 4.26
C PHE A 14 -52.53 -14.51 5.77
N VAL A 15 -51.50 -14.68 6.59
CA VAL A 15 -51.51 -14.24 7.99
C VAL A 15 -50.21 -13.47 8.24
N PHE A 16 -50.36 -12.20 8.66
CA PHE A 16 -49.28 -11.35 9.12
C PHE A 16 -48.94 -11.67 10.59
N GLY A 17 -47.63 -11.65 10.89
CA GLY A 17 -47.12 -11.29 12.22
C GLY A 17 -46.20 -12.32 12.88
N ALA A 18 -44.89 -12.13 12.76
CA ALA A 18 -43.94 -12.42 13.85
C ALA A 18 -42.63 -11.64 13.61
N CYS A 19 -42.16 -10.96 14.65
CA CYS A 19 -41.00 -10.10 14.69
C CYS A 19 -39.70 -10.85 14.38
N ASN A 20 -38.75 -10.21 13.68
CA ASN A 20 -37.33 -10.60 13.70
C ASN A 20 -36.49 -9.45 14.31
N LYS A 21 -36.35 -9.49 15.63
CA LYS A 21 -35.13 -9.14 16.40
C LYS A 21 -34.60 -10.49 16.91
N ASP A 22 -33.33 -10.85 16.98
CA ASP A 22 -32.02 -10.20 16.89
C ASP A 22 -31.13 -11.13 15.99
N GLU A 23 -29.88 -10.85 15.63
CA GLU A 23 -28.71 -11.04 16.48
C GLU A 23 -27.49 -10.33 15.88
N ASN A 24 -26.83 -9.54 16.73
CA ASN A 24 -25.43 -9.13 16.61
C ASN A 24 -24.59 -10.26 16.01
N LYS A 25 -24.14 -10.12 14.76
CA LYS A 25 -22.90 -10.77 14.37
C LYS A 25 -21.79 -10.12 15.21
N PRO A 26 -21.00 -10.88 15.98
CA PRO A 26 -19.76 -10.34 16.51
C PRO A 26 -18.98 -9.71 15.35
N ILE A 27 -18.48 -8.49 15.54
CA ILE A 27 -17.42 -7.96 14.69
C ILE A 27 -16.29 -8.97 14.81
N GLU A 28 -16.09 -9.80 13.78
CA GLU A 28 -14.96 -10.72 13.76
C GLU A 28 -13.68 -9.90 14.00
N PRO A 29 -12.83 -10.29 14.95
CA PRO A 29 -11.56 -9.63 15.13
C PRO A 29 -10.81 -9.61 13.79
N PRO A 30 -10.13 -8.50 13.44
CA PRO A 30 -9.45 -8.41 12.16
C PRO A 30 -8.49 -9.59 12.03
N VAL A 31 -8.64 -10.34 10.93
CA VAL A 31 -7.84 -11.52 10.60
C VAL A 31 -6.36 -11.14 10.68
N VAL A 32 -5.66 -11.64 11.69
CA VAL A 32 -4.20 -11.59 11.79
C VAL A 32 -3.65 -12.55 10.74
N ASN A 33 -3.47 -12.06 9.52
CA ASN A 33 -2.84 -12.81 8.45
C ASN A 33 -1.31 -12.84 8.71
N ASN A 34 -0.81 -13.95 9.26
CA ASN A 34 0.62 -14.19 9.54
C ASN A 34 1.47 -14.50 8.30
N GLY A 35 0.92 -14.44 7.09
CA GLY A 35 1.63 -14.67 5.83
C GLY A 35 2.06 -13.37 5.14
N SER A 36 3.12 -13.47 4.35
CA SER A 36 3.47 -12.42 3.38
C SER A 36 2.36 -12.29 2.34
N LYS A 37 2.03 -11.05 1.96
CA LYS A 37 1.04 -10.70 0.94
C LYS A 37 1.73 -9.99 -0.21
N GLU A 38 1.33 -10.31 -1.44
CA GLU A 38 1.74 -9.58 -2.64
C GLU A 38 0.61 -8.66 -3.09
N ILE A 39 0.94 -7.40 -3.32
CA ILE A 39 0.09 -6.47 -4.07
C ILE A 39 0.70 -6.35 -5.46
N LYS A 40 -0.09 -6.62 -6.49
CA LYS A 40 0.34 -6.67 -7.88
C LYS A 40 -0.38 -5.62 -8.71
N ASP A 41 0.37 -4.98 -9.59
CA ASP A 41 -0.13 -3.99 -10.54
C ASP A 41 -0.93 -2.82 -9.91
N LEU A 42 -0.49 -2.33 -8.74
CA LEU A 42 -1.09 -1.14 -8.10
C LEU A 42 -0.85 0.09 -8.97
N ASP A 43 -1.92 0.67 -9.52
CA ASP A 43 -1.84 1.82 -10.42
C ASP A 43 -1.46 3.09 -9.67
N THR A 44 -0.23 3.57 -9.89
CA THR A 44 0.25 4.86 -9.40
C THR A 44 0.65 5.78 -10.53
N THR A 45 0.09 5.56 -11.72
CA THR A 45 0.55 6.21 -12.95
C THR A 45 0.26 7.70 -12.99
N LYS A 46 -0.78 8.15 -12.27
CA LYS A 46 -1.19 9.56 -12.14
C LYS A 46 -0.27 10.29 -11.17
N SER A 47 0.51 11.25 -11.69
CA SER A 47 1.46 12.03 -10.89
C SER A 47 0.78 13.04 -9.95
N ASP A 48 -0.46 13.41 -10.23
CA ASP A 48 -1.30 14.32 -9.44
C ASP A 48 -2.20 13.60 -8.42
N ALA A 49 -2.18 12.26 -8.41
CA ALA A 49 -2.96 11.45 -7.49
C ALA A 49 -2.07 10.64 -6.55
N TRP A 50 -2.55 10.46 -5.32
CA TRP A 50 -1.89 9.69 -4.28
C TRP A 50 -2.76 8.50 -3.92
N VAL A 51 -2.15 7.31 -3.88
CA VAL A 51 -2.83 6.05 -3.57
C VAL A 51 -2.56 5.67 -2.13
N TYR A 52 -3.58 5.79 -1.27
CA TYR A 52 -3.50 5.54 0.16
C TYR A 52 -3.72 4.06 0.45
N PHE A 53 -2.93 3.48 1.35
CA PHE A 53 -2.96 2.05 1.65
C PHE A 53 -2.90 1.79 3.15
N SER A 54 -3.59 0.74 3.60
CA SER A 54 -3.48 0.22 4.97
C SER A 54 -2.92 -1.19 4.96
N PHE A 55 -1.87 -1.44 5.74
CA PHE A 55 -1.26 -2.76 5.84
C PHE A 55 -2.15 -3.77 6.57
N SER A 56 -2.90 -3.29 7.57
CA SER A 56 -3.82 -4.15 8.34
C SER A 56 -4.97 -4.66 7.48
N LYS A 57 -5.57 -3.80 6.66
CA LYS A 57 -6.62 -4.17 5.69
C LYS A 57 -6.04 -4.89 4.47
N GLY A 58 -4.83 -4.51 4.10
CA GLY A 58 -4.12 -5.03 2.93
C GLY A 58 -4.68 -4.56 1.60
N SER A 59 -5.25 -3.36 1.58
CA SER A 59 -5.89 -2.75 0.42
C SER A 59 -5.72 -1.24 0.44
N GLU A 60 -6.07 -0.63 -0.68
CA GLU A 60 -6.27 0.81 -0.78
C GLU A 60 -7.39 1.28 0.18
N VAL A 61 -7.30 2.52 0.62
CA VAL A 61 -8.30 3.18 1.47
C VAL A 61 -8.60 4.58 0.94
N SER A 62 -9.87 4.99 0.98
CA SER A 62 -10.26 6.35 0.65
C SER A 62 -10.08 7.26 1.86
N VAL A 63 -9.40 8.40 1.67
CA VAL A 63 -9.08 9.35 2.74
C VAL A 63 -9.44 10.75 2.29
N THR A 64 -10.29 11.43 3.06
CA THR A 64 -10.72 12.80 2.77
C THR A 64 -9.79 13.83 3.41
N GLU A 65 -9.36 13.59 4.65
CA GLU A 65 -8.54 14.52 5.45
C GLU A 65 -7.23 13.84 5.92
N PRO A 66 -6.25 13.64 5.01
CA PRO A 66 -5.08 12.82 5.28
C PRO A 66 -4.30 13.20 6.53
N ALA A 67 -4.14 14.50 6.79
CA ALA A 67 -3.36 15.01 7.91
C ALA A 67 -3.91 14.55 9.27
N THR A 68 -5.21 14.26 9.35
CA THR A 68 -5.89 13.90 10.61
C THR A 68 -6.52 12.51 10.61
N ASP A 69 -6.42 11.76 9.52
CA ASP A 69 -6.95 10.41 9.41
C ASP A 69 -5.88 9.37 9.83
N LEU A 70 -6.26 8.36 10.62
CA LEU A 70 -5.38 7.28 11.07
C LEU A 70 -5.65 5.94 10.34
N SER A 71 -6.55 5.93 9.36
CA SER A 71 -6.97 4.73 8.63
C SER A 71 -6.02 4.30 7.52
N TRP A 72 -5.01 5.12 7.21
CA TRP A 72 -3.98 4.88 6.20
C TRP A 72 -2.59 4.86 6.84
N ASP A 73 -1.69 4.06 6.28
CA ASP A 73 -0.35 3.83 6.82
C ASP A 73 0.74 4.39 5.90
N ILE A 74 0.61 4.12 4.60
CA ILE A 74 1.56 4.46 3.55
C ILE A 74 0.80 4.92 2.31
N VAL A 75 1.44 5.79 1.52
CA VAL A 75 0.84 6.33 0.30
C VAL A 75 1.86 6.33 -0.82
N PHE A 76 1.38 6.02 -2.01
CA PHE A 76 2.18 5.87 -3.22
C PHE A 76 1.82 6.92 -4.26
N ASN A 77 2.82 7.53 -4.87
CA ASN A 77 2.67 8.40 -6.04
C ASN A 77 3.87 8.16 -6.96
N ARG A 78 3.67 7.42 -8.06
CA ARG A 78 4.78 6.91 -8.87
C ARG A 78 5.79 6.17 -7.97
N TYR A 79 7.02 6.66 -7.88
CA TYR A 79 8.07 6.14 -7.01
C TYR A 79 8.19 6.92 -5.69
N ASN A 80 7.39 7.96 -5.47
CA ASN A 80 7.38 8.71 -4.22
C ASN A 80 6.59 7.96 -3.14
N ILE A 81 7.12 7.99 -1.92
CA ILE A 81 6.51 7.38 -0.74
C ILE A 81 6.32 8.43 0.34
N LYS A 82 5.14 8.42 0.96
CA LYS A 82 4.87 9.12 2.22
C LYS A 82 4.20 8.17 3.20
N THR A 83 4.35 8.42 4.49
CA THR A 83 3.77 7.64 5.59
C THR A 83 2.92 8.51 6.49
N ASN A 84 2.05 7.90 7.30
CA ASN A 84 1.21 8.64 8.25
C ASN A 84 1.98 9.05 9.51
N GLY A 85 2.94 9.95 9.32
CA GLY A 85 3.78 10.50 10.37
C GLY A 85 4.55 11.72 9.85
N GLY A 86 5.23 12.42 10.76
CA GLY A 86 5.98 13.64 10.41
C GLY A 86 5.07 14.70 9.80
N THR A 87 5.50 15.30 8.69
CA THR A 87 4.75 16.37 7.99
C THR A 87 3.53 15.86 7.19
N SER A 88 3.35 14.54 7.05
CA SER A 88 2.30 13.95 6.22
C SER A 88 1.00 13.61 6.97
N GLY A 89 1.07 13.39 8.29
CA GLY A 89 -0.09 12.97 9.08
C GLY A 89 0.19 12.84 10.57
N LYS A 90 -0.88 12.81 11.37
CA LYS A 90 -0.82 12.79 12.84
C LYS A 90 -0.48 11.41 13.45
N GLY A 91 -0.30 10.38 12.61
CA GLY A 91 0.05 9.04 13.07
C GLY A 91 1.49 8.93 13.56
N LYS A 92 1.86 7.72 13.97
CA LYS A 92 3.20 7.38 14.49
C LYS A 92 4.13 6.80 13.42
N ALA A 93 3.75 6.92 12.14
CA ALA A 93 4.44 6.19 11.11
C ALA A 93 5.85 6.72 10.85
N GLY A 94 6.71 5.81 10.44
CA GLY A 94 8.08 6.09 10.04
C GLY A 94 8.69 4.84 9.41
N VAL A 95 9.84 4.98 8.78
CA VAL A 95 10.45 3.90 7.99
C VAL A 95 11.92 3.75 8.31
N VAL A 96 12.37 2.50 8.36
CA VAL A 96 13.78 2.14 8.42
C VAL A 96 14.12 1.21 7.26
N ASN A 97 15.21 1.49 6.55
CA ASN A 97 15.80 0.57 5.58
C ASN A 97 16.66 -0.43 6.35
N THR A 98 16.40 -1.73 6.21
CA THR A 98 17.09 -2.78 6.98
C THR A 98 18.48 -3.12 6.43
N ASN A 99 18.90 -2.49 5.32
CA ASN A 99 20.14 -2.76 4.60
C ASN A 99 20.31 -4.23 4.17
N THR A 100 19.22 -4.97 4.04
CA THR A 100 19.19 -6.30 3.41
C THR A 100 18.22 -6.32 2.25
N LYS A 101 18.49 -7.20 1.28
CA LYS A 101 17.60 -7.48 0.14
C LYS A 101 16.87 -8.82 0.30
N ASP A 102 17.20 -9.58 1.33
CA ASP A 102 16.52 -10.84 1.67
C ASP A 102 15.32 -10.54 2.56
N PHE A 103 14.12 -10.64 1.97
CA PHE A 103 12.85 -10.39 2.66
C PHE A 103 12.63 -11.31 3.85
N ASP A 104 13.07 -12.57 3.76
CA ASP A 104 12.86 -13.57 4.79
C ASP A 104 13.87 -13.41 5.93
N SER A 105 15.04 -12.82 5.70
CA SER A 105 16.01 -12.54 6.76
C SER A 105 15.51 -11.56 7.83
N VAL A 106 14.56 -10.67 7.49
CA VAL A 106 13.97 -9.71 8.44
C VAL A 106 12.87 -10.42 9.24
N LYS A 107 13.23 -10.94 10.41
CA LYS A 107 12.32 -11.68 11.31
C LYS A 107 11.67 -10.79 12.37
N GLU A 108 12.31 -9.67 12.71
CA GLU A 108 11.80 -8.76 13.73
C GLU A 108 12.01 -7.31 13.31
N SER A 109 11.15 -6.46 13.83
CA SER A 109 11.17 -5.02 13.63
C SER A 109 12.31 -4.36 14.42
N PRO A 110 13.12 -3.47 13.81
CA PRO A 110 14.08 -2.66 14.56
C PRO A 110 13.40 -1.82 15.63
N THR A 111 14.09 -1.57 16.75
CA THR A 111 13.59 -0.74 17.85
C THR A 111 13.73 0.76 17.58
N GLU A 112 14.71 1.15 16.75
CA GLU A 112 15.08 2.54 16.45
C GLU A 112 15.41 2.74 14.96
N GLY A 113 15.76 3.99 14.59
CA GLY A 113 16.15 4.33 13.22
C GLY A 113 14.99 4.65 12.26
N TYR A 114 13.76 4.77 12.79
CA TYR A 114 12.60 5.17 11.99
C TYR A 114 12.68 6.63 11.60
N VAL A 115 12.77 6.88 10.30
CA VAL A 115 12.69 8.20 9.69
C VAL A 115 11.22 8.55 9.47
N VAL A 116 10.80 9.70 9.97
CA VAL A 116 9.46 10.26 9.71
C VAL A 116 9.49 11.12 8.45
N ASP A 117 8.32 11.40 7.90
CA ASP A 117 8.22 12.23 6.70
C ASP A 117 8.64 13.67 6.96
N THR A 118 9.24 14.28 5.94
CA THR A 118 9.64 15.68 5.92
C THR A 118 9.24 16.32 4.60
N GLU A 119 9.03 17.64 4.61
CA GLU A 119 8.83 18.41 3.40
C GLU A 119 10.14 18.57 2.62
N VAL A 120 10.06 18.35 1.31
CA VAL A 120 11.15 18.54 0.36
C VAL A 120 10.63 19.23 -0.90
N ALA A 121 11.51 19.90 -1.63
CA ALA A 121 11.19 20.35 -2.98
C ALA A 121 11.10 19.13 -3.91
N SER A 122 10.04 19.06 -4.72
CA SER A 122 9.88 18.00 -5.71
C SER A 122 10.99 18.05 -6.77
N SER A 123 11.18 16.95 -7.49
CA SER A 123 12.00 16.92 -8.70
C SER A 123 11.09 17.13 -9.93
N PRO A 124 10.93 18.37 -10.41
CA PRO A 124 10.00 18.67 -11.50
C PRO A 124 10.53 18.14 -12.84
N ARG A 125 9.62 18.04 -13.81
CA ARG A 125 10.02 17.88 -15.22
C ARG A 125 10.65 19.19 -15.73
N PRO A 126 11.49 19.14 -16.79
CA PRO A 126 12.00 20.35 -17.41
C PRO A 126 10.88 21.35 -17.75
N GLY A 127 11.03 22.60 -17.33
CA GLY A 127 10.04 23.66 -17.54
C GLY A 127 8.92 23.72 -16.50
N GLN A 128 8.99 22.95 -15.41
CA GLN A 128 8.09 23.07 -14.26
C GLN A 128 8.86 23.56 -13.03
N GLU A 129 8.20 24.39 -12.22
CA GLU A 129 8.73 24.81 -10.93
C GLU A 129 8.62 23.66 -9.90
N PRO A 130 9.62 23.50 -9.02
CA PRO A 130 9.49 22.60 -7.88
C PRO A 130 8.31 22.98 -7.01
N VAL A 131 7.60 21.98 -6.50
CA VAL A 131 6.56 22.15 -5.49
C VAL A 131 6.98 21.45 -4.22
N THR A 132 6.63 22.02 -3.07
CA THR A 132 6.86 21.37 -1.78
C THR A 132 5.98 20.14 -1.65
N ILE A 133 6.59 18.99 -1.37
CA ILE A 133 5.91 17.72 -1.14
C ILE A 133 6.43 17.11 0.16
N SER A 134 5.58 16.36 0.86
CA SER A 134 5.98 15.57 2.02
C SER A 134 6.29 14.13 1.58
N VAL A 135 7.47 13.63 1.94
CA VAL A 135 7.93 12.27 1.60
C VAL A 135 8.73 11.64 2.73
N ASN A 136 8.82 10.31 2.72
CA ASN A 136 9.69 9.56 3.59
C ASN A 136 11.05 9.29 2.91
N SER A 137 12.10 9.97 3.35
CA SER A 137 13.43 9.90 2.72
C SER A 137 14.14 8.56 2.86
N ALA A 138 13.72 7.70 3.81
CA ALA A 138 14.32 6.37 3.98
C ALA A 138 13.92 5.38 2.88
N ILE A 139 12.79 5.61 2.18
CA ILE A 139 12.22 4.65 1.23
C ILE A 139 11.83 5.27 -0.12
N THR A 140 11.52 6.57 -0.19
CA THR A 140 11.10 7.22 -1.43
C THR A 140 12.10 6.99 -2.57
N GLY A 141 11.60 6.94 -3.80
CA GLY A 141 12.42 6.78 -4.99
C GLY A 141 13.42 7.92 -5.17
N THR A 142 14.53 7.62 -5.84
CA THR A 142 15.64 8.55 -6.03
C THR A 142 15.94 8.75 -7.51
N VAL A 143 16.64 9.84 -7.80
CA VAL A 143 17.08 10.20 -9.15
C VAL A 143 18.56 10.51 -9.07
N MET A 144 19.36 9.92 -9.97
CA MET A 144 20.80 10.16 -10.09
C MET A 144 21.62 9.78 -8.84
N VAL A 145 21.11 8.89 -8.00
CA VAL A 145 21.82 8.45 -6.80
C VAL A 145 22.55 7.14 -7.07
N LYS A 146 23.88 7.15 -6.91
CA LYS A 146 24.68 5.92 -6.86
C LYS A 146 24.39 5.19 -5.55
N GLU A 147 24.23 3.87 -5.60
CA GLU A 147 23.94 3.03 -4.41
C GLU A 147 22.68 3.50 -3.67
N ALA A 148 21.63 3.80 -4.44
CA ALA A 148 20.37 4.30 -3.93
C ALA A 148 19.80 3.43 -2.80
N LYS A 149 19.37 4.12 -1.74
CA LYS A 149 18.68 3.53 -0.58
C LYS A 149 17.17 3.66 -0.65
N GLY A 150 16.66 4.45 -1.59
CA GLY A 150 15.25 4.45 -1.95
C GLY A 150 14.84 3.14 -2.61
N TRP A 151 13.55 2.83 -2.59
CA TRP A 151 13.04 1.56 -3.13
C TRP A 151 13.13 1.45 -4.66
N TRP A 152 13.32 2.59 -5.33
CA TRP A 152 13.49 2.72 -6.78
C TRP A 152 14.49 3.83 -7.09
N ASN A 153 15.21 3.72 -8.20
CA ASN A 153 16.17 4.73 -8.65
C ASN A 153 16.10 4.91 -10.17
N TYR A 154 16.19 6.17 -10.62
CA TYR A 154 16.35 6.53 -12.02
C TYR A 154 17.75 7.09 -12.26
N ALA A 155 18.42 6.59 -13.30
CA ALA A 155 19.53 7.30 -13.91
C ALA A 155 19.19 7.61 -15.38
N PRO A 156 19.31 8.87 -15.83
CA PRO A 156 19.27 9.22 -17.24
C PRO A 156 20.44 8.54 -17.97
N PRO A 157 20.32 8.39 -19.29
CA PRO A 157 21.41 7.87 -20.10
C PRO A 157 22.66 8.75 -20.00
N VAL A 158 23.82 8.09 -19.93
CA VAL A 158 25.13 8.74 -20.01
C VAL A 158 25.78 8.27 -21.31
N PRO A 159 26.21 9.18 -22.22
CA PRO A 159 26.85 8.81 -23.47
C PRO A 159 28.02 7.83 -23.27
N PRO A 160 28.17 6.81 -24.14
CA PRO A 160 27.44 6.58 -25.39
C PRO A 160 26.10 5.85 -25.22
N SER A 161 25.69 5.50 -24.00
CA SER A 161 24.37 4.90 -23.77
C SER A 161 23.27 5.94 -24.01
N THR A 162 22.21 5.51 -24.68
CA THR A 162 20.97 6.28 -24.87
C THR A 162 19.83 5.75 -24.01
N THR A 163 20.06 4.67 -23.26
CA THR A 163 19.03 4.01 -22.46
C THR A 163 19.13 4.47 -21.00
N PRO A 164 18.05 4.99 -20.40
CA PRO A 164 18.03 5.27 -18.97
C PRO A 164 18.07 3.97 -18.17
N THR A 165 18.66 4.01 -16.98
CA THR A 165 18.59 2.91 -16.03
C THR A 165 17.44 3.15 -15.06
N GLN A 166 16.57 2.16 -14.93
CA GLN A 166 15.54 2.11 -13.88
C GLN A 166 15.85 0.92 -12.98
N GLU A 167 16.06 1.18 -11.70
CA GLU A 167 16.47 0.16 -10.75
C GLU A 167 15.41 0.03 -9.66
N ILE A 168 14.90 -1.20 -9.46
CA ILE A 168 14.24 -1.58 -8.22
C ILE A 168 15.35 -2.07 -7.29
N THR A 169 15.59 -1.33 -6.21
CA THR A 169 16.78 -1.58 -5.36
C THR A 169 16.66 -2.87 -4.55
N LYS A 170 15.43 -3.36 -4.37
CA LYS A 170 15.04 -4.56 -3.60
C LYS A 170 15.43 -4.50 -2.12
N TRP A 171 15.74 -3.34 -1.56
CA TRP A 171 15.88 -3.21 -0.12
C TRP A 171 14.58 -3.60 0.58
N VAL A 172 14.71 -4.23 1.74
CA VAL A 172 13.59 -4.48 2.65
C VAL A 172 13.51 -3.30 3.62
N TYR A 173 12.30 -2.80 3.82
CA TYR A 173 12.02 -1.73 4.75
C TYR A 173 11.11 -2.24 5.84
N VAL A 174 11.25 -1.71 7.05
CA VAL A 174 10.24 -1.84 8.10
C VAL A 174 9.55 -0.50 8.27
N VAL A 175 8.24 -0.51 8.16
CA VAL A 175 7.34 0.62 8.35
C VAL A 175 6.67 0.46 9.69
N LYS A 176 6.84 1.43 10.59
CA LYS A 176 5.94 1.63 11.72
C LYS A 176 4.65 2.23 11.18
N THR A 177 3.49 1.66 11.50
CA THR A 177 2.19 2.09 10.98
C THR A 177 1.62 3.29 11.75
N ALA A 178 0.52 3.87 11.26
CA ALA A 178 -0.09 5.06 11.87
C ALA A 178 -0.44 4.85 13.36
N ASP A 179 -0.89 3.63 13.70
CA ASP A 179 -1.25 3.20 15.04
C ASP A 179 -0.08 2.60 15.85
N GLY A 180 1.13 2.53 15.26
CA GLY A 180 2.35 2.08 15.93
C GLY A 180 2.64 0.58 15.85
N LYS A 181 1.91 -0.17 15.01
CA LYS A 181 2.26 -1.56 14.65
C LYS A 181 3.32 -1.57 13.54
N PHE A 182 3.57 -2.71 12.89
CA PHE A 182 4.66 -2.84 11.94
C PHE A 182 4.27 -3.56 10.66
N ALA A 183 4.93 -3.20 9.57
CA ALA A 183 4.96 -3.99 8.34
C ALA A 183 6.37 -4.00 7.76
N LYS A 184 6.86 -5.15 7.30
CA LYS A 184 8.00 -5.17 6.38
C LYS A 184 7.51 -5.13 4.94
N ILE A 185 8.18 -4.39 4.06
CA ILE A 185 7.79 -4.20 2.66
C ILE A 185 9.02 -4.24 1.74
N GLN A 186 8.84 -4.77 0.53
CA GLN A 186 9.86 -4.78 -0.53
C GLN A 186 9.20 -4.57 -1.89
N LEU A 187 9.70 -3.60 -2.66
CA LEU A 187 9.29 -3.37 -4.05
C LEU A 187 9.89 -4.47 -4.95
N THR A 188 9.06 -5.04 -5.82
CA THR A 188 9.43 -6.15 -6.72
C THR A 188 9.10 -5.86 -8.18
N GLY A 189 8.22 -4.90 -8.47
CA GLY A 189 7.90 -4.45 -9.83
C GLY A 189 7.49 -2.98 -9.90
N TYR A 190 7.74 -2.34 -11.05
CA TYR A 190 7.32 -0.94 -11.34
C TYR A 190 6.53 -0.82 -12.66
N ASN A 191 6.40 -1.92 -13.39
CA ASN A 191 5.69 -1.98 -14.66
C ASN A 191 4.52 -2.95 -14.56
N HIS A 192 3.45 -2.67 -15.29
CA HIS A 192 2.27 -3.50 -15.33
C HIS A 192 2.59 -4.86 -15.94
N SER A 193 2.24 -5.94 -15.26
CA SER A 193 2.67 -7.30 -15.59
C SER A 193 2.30 -7.80 -16.99
N LYS A 194 1.29 -7.21 -17.63
CA LYS A 194 0.83 -7.59 -18.98
C LYS A 194 1.17 -6.60 -20.08
N THR A 195 1.26 -5.32 -19.76
CA THR A 195 1.35 -4.24 -20.77
C THR A 195 2.70 -3.55 -20.74
N ASP A 196 3.54 -3.87 -19.74
CA ASP A 196 4.83 -3.25 -19.47
C ASP A 196 4.76 -1.71 -19.28
N LYS A 197 3.56 -1.17 -19.06
CA LYS A 197 3.38 0.25 -18.79
C LYS A 197 3.98 0.59 -17.42
N SER A 198 4.84 1.61 -17.35
CA SER A 198 5.48 2.04 -16.09
C SER A 198 4.53 2.75 -15.13
N GLY A 199 4.85 2.71 -13.83
CA GLY A 199 4.07 3.32 -12.76
C GLY A 199 3.01 2.40 -12.16
N PHE A 200 3.15 1.09 -12.36
CA PHE A 200 2.34 0.07 -11.69
C PHE A 200 3.22 -0.67 -10.70
N LEU A 201 2.95 -0.51 -9.42
CA LEU A 201 3.78 -1.08 -8.38
C LEU A 201 3.39 -2.53 -8.13
N THR A 202 4.40 -3.38 -7.98
CA THR A 202 4.24 -4.70 -7.37
C THR A 202 5.16 -4.76 -6.16
N PHE A 203 4.62 -5.12 -5.01
CA PHE A 203 5.39 -5.23 -3.76
C PHE A 203 4.87 -6.36 -2.89
N THR A 204 5.79 -6.91 -2.11
CA THR A 204 5.48 -7.89 -1.05
C THR A 204 5.55 -7.19 0.29
N TYR A 205 4.63 -7.49 1.18
CA TYR A 205 4.69 -7.04 2.56
C TYR A 205 4.21 -8.10 3.55
N LYS A 206 4.62 -7.98 4.81
CA LYS A 206 4.07 -8.75 5.92
C LYS A 206 3.77 -7.81 7.08
N TYR A 207 2.51 -7.80 7.51
CA TYR A 207 2.06 -7.03 8.66
C TYR A 207 2.27 -7.81 9.96
N SER A 208 2.58 -7.09 11.04
CA SER A 208 2.76 -7.65 12.36
C SER A 208 2.30 -6.66 13.43
N ALA A 209 1.51 -7.14 14.38
CA ALA A 209 1.04 -6.32 15.49
C ALA A 209 2.12 -6.09 16.56
N ASP A 210 3.02 -7.05 16.74
CA ASP A 210 4.05 -7.07 17.78
C ASP A 210 5.47 -6.85 17.22
N GLY A 211 5.61 -6.75 15.91
CA GLY A 211 6.88 -6.55 15.23
C GLY A 211 7.61 -7.86 14.88
N LYS A 212 7.01 -9.03 15.10
CA LYS A 212 7.54 -10.33 14.66
C LYS A 212 6.98 -10.72 13.28
N PHE A 213 7.86 -11.06 12.34
CA PHE A 213 7.55 -11.34 10.93
C PHE A 213 7.82 -12.80 10.52
#